data_AF-F9PDC3-F1
#
_entry.id   AF-F9PDC3-F1
#
_cell.length_a   1.000
_cell.length_b   1.000
_cell.length_c   1.000
_cell.angle_alpha   90.00
_cell.angle_beta   90.00
_cell.angle_gamma   90.00
#
_symmetry.space_group_name_H-M   'P 1'
#
loop_
_entity.id
_entity.type
_entity.pdbx_description
1 polymer ?
#
loop_
_entity_poly.entity_id
_entity_poly.type
_entity_poly.pdbx_seq_one_letter_code
_entity_poly.pdbx_strand_id
1 'polypeptide(L)' 'MISQSLEILNPGGIIIASTNAANVSRQKFTEQIDKGFAGRKYQVLHKYGLPADFVYNEKDESSNYLKVITMKVSK' A
#
# COMPACT_ATOMS: atom_id res chain seq x y z
N MET A 1 -3.88 -11.20 4.59
CA MET A 1 -3.12 -10.75 3.39
C MET A 1 -4.08 -10.28 2.31
N ILE A 2 -3.63 -9.49 1.33
CA ILE A 2 -4.47 -8.87 0.28
C ILE A 2 -5.42 -9.88 -0.40
N SER A 3 -4.94 -11.09 -0.72
CA SER A 3 -5.75 -12.15 -1.33
C SER A 3 -6.99 -12.52 -0.51
N GLN A 4 -6.84 -12.70 0.80
CA GLN A 4 -7.95 -13.00 1.71
C GLN A 4 -8.92 -11.82 1.84
N SER A 5 -8.41 -10.59 1.82
CA SER A 5 -9.26 -9.40 1.82
C SER A 5 -10.11 -9.32 0.55
N LEU A 6 -9.56 -9.72 -0.60
CA LEU A 6 -10.27 -9.74 -1.89
C LEU A 6 -11.38 -10.79 -1.99
N GLU A 7 -11.39 -11.81 -1.14
CA GLU A 7 -12.45 -12.83 -1.09
C GLU A 7 -13.72 -12.32 -0.42
N ILE A 8 -13.57 -11.42 0.56
CA ILE A 8 -14.68 -10.86 1.33
C ILE A 8 -15.02 -9.41 0.93
N LEU A 9 -14.28 -8.84 -0.03
CA LEU A 9 -14.49 -7.47 -0.48
C LEU A 9 -15.73 -7.37 -1.38
N ASN A 10 -16.65 -6.48 -0.99
CA ASN A 10 -17.79 -6.17 -1.84
C ASN A 10 -17.36 -5.57 -3.19
N PRO A 11 -18.13 -5.79 -4.28
CA PRO A 11 -17.86 -5.16 -5.57
C PRO A 11 -17.65 -3.66 -5.49
N GLY A 12 -16.57 -3.16 -6.10
CA GLY A 12 -16.21 -1.74 -6.07
C GLY A 12 -15.66 -1.26 -4.73
N GLY A 13 -15.35 -2.18 -3.81
CA GLY A 13 -14.78 -1.89 -2.51
C GLY A 13 -13.37 -1.29 -2.58
N ILE A 14 -12.95 -0.75 -1.44
CA ILE A 14 -11.65 -0.09 -1.28
C ILE A 14 -10.78 -0.93 -0.33
N ILE A 15 -9.53 -1.15 -0.71
CA ILE A 15 -8.49 -1.70 0.17
C ILE A 15 -7.57 -0.56 0.58
N ILE A 16 -7.29 -0.45 1.87
CA ILE A 16 -6.26 0.43 2.43
C ILE A 16 -5.14 -0.47 2.95
N ALA A 17 -4.02 -0.51 2.24
CA ALA A 17 -2.85 -1.27 2.64
C ALA A 17 -1.84 -0.33 3.32
N SER A 18 -1.42 -0.67 4.54
CA SER A 18 -0.46 0.12 5.31
C SER A 18 0.68 -0.75 5.84
N THR A 19 1.89 -0.19 5.91
CA THR A 19 3.03 -0.79 6.60
C THR A 19 3.94 0.29 7.19
N ASN A 20 4.49 0.01 8.37
CA ASN A 20 5.54 0.80 9.03
C ASN A 20 6.93 0.16 8.92
N ALA A 21 7.08 -0.92 8.15
CA ALA A 21 8.35 -1.63 8.02
C ALA A 21 9.38 -0.77 7.26
N ALA A 22 10.37 -0.23 7.99
CA ALA A 22 11.42 0.62 7.44
C ALA A 22 12.30 -0.11 6.40
N ASN A 23 12.54 -1.41 6.62
CA ASN A 23 13.30 -2.28 5.72
C ASN A 23 12.54 -2.66 4.43
N VAL A 24 11.27 -2.27 4.28
CA VAL A 24 10.48 -2.51 3.08
C VAL A 24 10.36 -1.20 2.30
N SER A 25 10.97 -1.17 1.10
CA SER A 25 10.82 -0.04 0.18
C SER A 25 9.39 0.06 -0.34
N ARG A 26 8.99 1.25 -0.79
CA ARG A 26 7.66 1.45 -1.40
C ARG A 26 7.44 0.59 -2.64
N GLN A 27 8.49 0.38 -3.44
CA GLN A 27 8.45 -0.54 -4.57
C GLN A 27 8.17 -1.97 -4.09
N LYS A 28 8.92 -2.46 -3.10
CA LYS A 28 8.75 -3.83 -2.61
C LYS A 28 7.36 -4.05 -2.02
N PHE A 29 6.84 -3.05 -1.32
CA PHE A 29 5.49 -3.07 -0.78
C PHE A 29 4.44 -3.15 -1.90
N THR A 30 4.61 -2.36 -2.96
CA THR A 30 3.73 -2.40 -4.14
C THR A 30 3.79 -3.76 -4.84
N GLU A 31 4.97 -4.35 -5.02
CA GLU A 31 5.12 -5.70 -5.57
C GLU A 31 4.39 -6.78 -4.75
N GLN A 32 4.42 -6.66 -3.41
CA GLN A 32 3.68 -7.59 -2.53
C GLN A 32 2.17 -7.42 -2.66
N ILE A 33 1.70 -6.19 -2.82
CA ILE A 33 0.29 -5.91 -3.10
C ILE A 33 -0.10 -6.54 -4.45
N ASP A 34 0.67 -6.29 -5.51
CA ASP A 34 0.40 -6.84 -6.85
C ASP A 34 0.33 -8.37 -6.85
N LYS A 35 1.26 -9.02 -6.14
CA LYS A 35 1.23 -10.47 -5.93
C LYS A 35 -0.06 -10.93 -5.25
N GLY A 36 -0.52 -10.20 -4.24
CA GLY A 36 -1.76 -10.49 -3.54
C GLY A 36 -3.01 -10.30 -4.40
N PHE A 37 -2.98 -9.40 -5.37
CA PHE A 37 -4.06 -9.20 -6.35
C PHE A 37 -4.11 -10.27 -7.44
N ALA A 38 -3.02 -11.00 -7.68
CA ALA A 38 -2.96 -12.14 -8.59
C ALA A 38 -3.59 -11.86 -9.98
N GLY A 39 -3.33 -10.67 -10.54
CA GLY A 39 -3.84 -10.25 -11.85
C GLY A 39 -5.20 -9.54 -11.82
N ARG A 40 -5.91 -9.48 -10.68
CA ARG A 40 -7.09 -8.62 -10.53
C ARG A 40 -6.68 -7.15 -10.66
N LYS A 41 -7.43 -6.39 -11.46
CA LYS A 41 -7.16 -4.96 -11.66
C LYS A 41 -7.64 -4.15 -10.47
N TYR A 42 -6.83 -3.16 -10.11
CA TYR A 42 -7.20 -2.16 -9.12
C TYR A 42 -6.70 -0.79 -9.57
N GLN A 43 -7.35 0.26 -9.07
CA GLN A 43 -6.95 1.64 -9.28
C GLN A 43 -6.36 2.17 -7.98
N VAL A 44 -5.12 2.67 -8.02
CA VAL A 44 -4.57 3.44 -6.90
C VAL A 44 -5.28 4.78 -6.83
N LEU A 45 -5.87 5.09 -5.67
CA LEU A 45 -6.51 6.37 -5.40
C LEU A 45 -5.53 7.36 -4.78
N HIS A 46 -4.81 6.92 -3.74
CA HIS A 46 -3.87 7.75 -2.99
C HIS A 46 -2.70 6.93 -2.47
N LYS A 47 -1.56 7.61 -2.27
CA LYS A 47 -0.38 7.09 -1.59
C LYS A 47 0.00 8.07 -0.49
N TYR A 48 0.15 7.59 0.73
CA TYR A 48 0.57 8.40 1.88
C TYR A 48 1.89 7.89 2.46
N GLY A 49 2.58 8.77 3.16
CA GLY A 49 3.79 8.48 3.95
C GLY A 49 3.67 9.12 5.33
N LEU A 50 4.80 9.42 5.95
CA LEU A 50 4.82 10.11 7.23
C LEU A 50 4.13 11.49 7.17
N PRO A 51 3.36 11.86 8.20
CA PRO A 51 2.81 13.20 8.34
C PRO A 51 3.91 14.24 8.68
N ALA A 52 3.58 15.53 8.61
CA ALA A 52 4.55 16.62 8.72
C ALA A 52 5.29 16.69 10.06
N ASP A 53 4.68 16.21 11.14
CA ASP A 53 5.27 16.10 12.47
C ASP A 53 6.28 14.93 12.61
N PHE A 54 6.32 14.03 11.63
CA PHE A 54 7.29 12.93 11.51
C PHE A 54 8.27 13.22 10.37
N VAL A 55 9.15 14.19 10.60
CA VAL A 55 10.20 14.55 9.65
C VAL A 55 11.11 13.35 9.39
N TYR A 56 11.32 13.04 8.11
CA TYR A 56 12.26 12.00 7.68
C TYR A 56 13.46 12.63 6.97
N ASN A 57 14.56 11.90 6.93
CA ASN A 57 15.77 12.32 6.23
C ASN A 57 15.62 12.06 4.73
N GLU A 58 15.55 13.11 3.91
CA GLU A 58 15.44 12.97 2.45
C GLU A 58 16.64 12.27 1.80
N LYS A 59 17.80 12.25 2.47
CA LYS A 59 18.99 11.51 2.02
C LYS A 59 18.96 10.03 2.40
N ASP A 60 18.00 9.62 3.22
CA ASP A 60 17.82 8.24 3.68
C ASP A 60 16.32 7.88 3.65
N GLU A 61 15.86 7.37 2.50
CA GLU A 61 14.47 6.97 2.31
C GLU A 61 13.98 5.92 3.32
N SER A 62 14.88 5.17 3.97
CA SER A 62 14.48 4.17 4.98
C SER A 62 13.86 4.82 6.22
N SER A 63 14.23 6.07 6.52
CA SER A 63 13.63 6.89 7.57
C SER A 63 12.18 7.30 7.26
N ASN A 64 11.75 7.26 6.00
CA ASN A 64 10.35 7.41 5.59
C ASN A 64 9.62 6.06 5.69
N TYR A 65 9.47 5.56 6.91
CA TYR A 65 9.12 4.16 7.15
C TYR A 65 7.64 3.82 6.90
N LEU A 66 6.73 4.78 7.00
CA LEU A 66 5.30 4.60 6.75
C LEU A 66 4.99 4.59 5.25
N LYS A 67 4.27 3.59 4.78
CA LYS A 67 3.70 3.53 3.43
C LYS A 67 2.23 3.14 3.52
N VAL A 68 1.34 3.97 2.97
CA VAL A 68 -0.09 3.66 2.83
C VAL A 68 -0.49 3.79 1.37
N ILE A 69 -1.23 2.81 0.86
CA ILE A 69 -1.81 2.84 -0.49
C ILE A 69 -3.30 2.52 -0.39
N THR A 70 -4.13 3.44 -0.86
CA THR A 70 -5.59 3.23 -0.96
C THR A 70 -5.93 2.84 -2.39
N MET A 71 -6.66 1.75 -2.56
CA MET A 71 -6.93 1.14 -3.86
C MET A 71 -8.41 0.83 -4.02
N LYS A 72 -9.00 1.24 -5.14
CA LYS A 72 -10.34 0.79 -5.54
C LYS A 72 -10.20 -0.49 -6.35
N VAL A 73 -10.90 -1.54 -5.95
CA VAL A 73 -10.88 -2.82 -6.65
C VAL A 73 -12.01 -2.84 -7.67
N SER A 74 -11.66 -2.98 -8.95
CA SER A 74 -12.63 -3.14 -10.02
C SER A 74 -13.19 -4.57 -9.99
N LYS A 75 -14.42 -4.75 -10.49
CA LYS A 75 -15.00 -6.08 -10.73
C LYS A 75 -14.22 -6.81 -11.81
#